data_AF-A0AAD0F8C2-F1
#
_entry.id   AF-A0AAD0F8C2-F1
#
_cell.length_a   1.000
_cell.length_b   1.000
_cell.length_c   1.000
_cell.angle_alpha   90.00
_cell.angle_beta   90.00
_cell.angle_gamma   90.00
#
_symmetry.space_group_name_H-M   'P 1'
#
loop_
_entity.id
_entity.type
_entity.pdbx_description
1 polymer ?
#
loop_
_entity_poly.entity_id
_entity_poly.type
_entity_poly.pdbx_seq_one_letter_code
_entity_poly.pdbx_strand_id
1 'polypeptide(L)'
;MVPQRPVKNRGQQSQRNPAPEIPAQNALGEIDLNELNGQPLKFLIKDADLKFGQYIYPVWRGLAADGTPFDELGAQCEVPVDYDTTKMMVADVSNRYVEPFDGGWAFLSYKVDNAAESTPDSQRIFCYLGLRDRGDVAETLAVAQARESHDRVIVAADLETEGVRLLAPSYRAMQAGDRIELVVRKFNAAGDEVTPPASELFEVTEANVGEPLQWQVAKSHFIRVQEGRVAFQYTVTLVGNGEEVASPVQEMAVARASSPVDLLPEAKLDGFTGAPLDPGKFPGGVTVRVPVNPDLQAGDYLLLHWKTPLKTEPEVQFARMDASSLESDETVFRVDAALLVPGDHQVFYQIARAGHALTSHRLDVEFETARNLAAPGIERASDDGSGKQVLLADSAILGAYVTVPDVSLRPGEHLEVHWDGYEHNGKQITTTPVEEGGRRFKIDPSVVAANMHQPGADNSRRFKVFYHIVDDEGGRSAASQAVDLRVQPLTFDNNIKGLQAQTNGELWRSKLVANGAMLEVSGALLWPFAAPDQLFTLAIQDGVILRDRVPVTPVEFANKRIQQWLSVAVYNGLDEGKQYTISGTVSFDKGDSWHKLLPLLIIPRKSK
;
A
#
# COMPACT_ATOMS: atom_id res chain seq x y z
N MET A 1 -44.26 -18.70 -33.59
CA MET A 1 -45.12 -17.95 -34.52
C MET A 1 -45.35 -16.56 -33.94
N VAL A 2 -44.49 -15.61 -34.33
CA VAL A 2 -44.73 -14.16 -34.25
C VAL A 2 -44.14 -13.62 -35.56
N PRO A 3 -44.91 -12.89 -36.39
CA PRO A 3 -44.46 -12.54 -37.74
C PRO A 3 -43.48 -11.36 -37.70
N GLN A 4 -42.40 -11.49 -38.47
CA GLN A 4 -41.54 -10.36 -38.83
C GLN A 4 -42.37 -9.29 -39.54
N ARG A 5 -42.37 -8.08 -39.00
CA ARG A 5 -42.92 -6.89 -39.67
C ARG A 5 -41.99 -6.50 -40.83
N PRO A 6 -42.54 -6.14 -42.00
CA PRO A 6 -41.76 -5.82 -43.17
C PRO A 6 -41.02 -4.49 -42.98
N VAL A 7 -39.77 -4.47 -43.43
CA VAL A 7 -38.96 -3.27 -43.63
C VAL A 7 -39.68 -2.39 -44.64
N LYS A 8 -40.41 -1.38 -44.16
CA LYS A 8 -40.84 -0.26 -44.99
C LYS A 8 -39.61 0.61 -45.24
N ASN A 9 -39.30 0.79 -46.53
CA ASN A 9 -38.41 1.82 -47.06
C ASN A 9 -38.43 3.08 -46.18
N ARG A 10 -37.32 3.32 -45.46
CA ARG A 10 -37.01 4.67 -44.97
C ARG A 10 -36.77 5.51 -46.22
N GLY A 11 -37.72 6.40 -46.50
CA GLY A 11 -37.53 7.45 -47.48
C GLY A 11 -36.23 8.18 -47.20
N GLN A 12 -35.55 8.55 -48.28
CA GLN A 12 -34.36 9.39 -48.29
C GLN A 12 -34.53 10.52 -47.26
N GLN A 13 -33.75 10.45 -46.19
CA GLN A 13 -33.59 11.53 -45.25
C GLN A 13 -32.94 12.66 -46.05
N SER A 14 -33.66 13.75 -46.27
CA SER A 14 -33.20 14.92 -47.01
C SER A 14 -31.83 15.31 -46.47
N GLN A 15 -30.80 15.25 -47.32
CA GLN A 15 -29.43 15.61 -46.98
C GLN A 15 -29.46 17.07 -46.49
N ARG A 16 -29.25 17.28 -45.18
CA ARG A 16 -29.21 18.64 -44.62
C ARG A 16 -28.00 19.35 -45.19
N ASN A 17 -28.17 20.63 -45.51
CA ASN A 17 -27.08 21.49 -45.96
C ASN A 17 -25.91 21.48 -44.94
N PRO A 18 -24.65 21.54 -45.42
CA PRO A 18 -23.46 21.45 -44.57
C PRO A 18 -23.35 22.62 -43.60
N ALA A 19 -22.57 22.44 -42.53
CA ALA A 19 -22.34 23.50 -41.56
C ALA A 19 -21.57 24.67 -42.22
N PRO A 20 -21.89 25.92 -41.86
CA PRO A 20 -21.06 27.04 -42.26
C PRO A 20 -19.68 26.97 -41.57
N GLU A 21 -18.66 27.53 -42.21
CA GLU A 21 -17.33 27.73 -41.62
C GLU A 21 -17.16 29.19 -41.23
N ILE A 22 -16.53 29.46 -40.09
CA ILE A 22 -16.24 30.83 -39.65
C ILE A 22 -14.72 31.01 -39.67
N PRO A 23 -14.15 31.75 -40.64
CA PRO A 23 -12.70 31.92 -40.73
C PRO A 23 -12.07 32.59 -39.51
N ALA A 24 -12.82 33.45 -38.81
CA ALA A 24 -12.39 34.11 -37.58
C ALA A 24 -12.45 33.20 -36.34
N GLN A 25 -12.92 31.95 -36.50
CA GLN A 25 -13.03 31.00 -35.40
C GLN A 25 -11.73 30.19 -35.28
N ASN A 26 -11.13 30.18 -34.10
CA ASN A 26 -9.94 29.40 -33.81
C ASN A 26 -10.27 27.90 -33.61
N ALA A 27 -9.24 27.06 -33.43
CA ALA A 27 -9.40 25.62 -33.21
C ALA A 27 -10.21 25.26 -31.93
N LEU A 28 -10.40 26.22 -31.03
CA LEU A 28 -11.13 26.09 -29.77
C LEU A 28 -12.58 26.56 -29.88
N GLY A 29 -13.01 26.99 -31.06
CA GLY A 29 -14.36 27.48 -31.29
C GLY A 29 -14.57 28.95 -30.89
N GLU A 30 -13.53 29.71 -30.61
CA GLU A 30 -13.60 31.10 -30.13
C GLU A 30 -13.40 32.09 -31.28
N ILE A 31 -14.03 33.26 -31.17
CA ILE A 31 -13.90 34.37 -32.11
C ILE A 31 -13.24 35.54 -31.37
N ASP A 32 -12.09 35.99 -31.85
CA ASP A 32 -11.44 37.19 -31.33
C ASP A 32 -12.19 38.44 -31.80
N LEU A 33 -12.96 39.04 -30.89
CA LEU A 33 -13.78 40.21 -31.18
C LEU A 33 -12.94 41.47 -31.41
N ASN A 34 -11.72 41.53 -30.86
CA ASN A 34 -10.82 42.66 -31.09
C ASN A 34 -10.29 42.65 -32.53
N GLU A 35 -10.02 41.46 -33.08
CA GLU A 35 -9.61 41.31 -34.48
C GLU A 35 -10.73 41.65 -35.47
N LEU A 36 -12.00 41.49 -35.08
CA LEU A 36 -13.13 41.92 -35.91
C LEU A 36 -13.17 43.44 -36.10
N ASN A 37 -12.66 44.22 -35.14
CA ASN A 37 -12.55 45.68 -35.22
C ASN A 37 -13.84 46.38 -35.71
N GLY A 38 -14.98 45.99 -35.13
CA GLY A 38 -16.30 46.51 -35.48
C GLY A 38 -16.92 45.98 -36.78
N GLN A 39 -16.24 45.12 -37.53
CA GLN A 39 -16.74 44.54 -38.79
C GLN A 39 -17.73 43.39 -38.55
N PRO A 40 -18.67 43.14 -39.48
CA PRO A 40 -19.54 41.97 -39.44
C PRO A 40 -18.74 40.65 -39.41
N LEU A 41 -19.25 39.66 -38.68
CA LEU A 41 -18.66 38.33 -38.63
C LEU A 41 -18.97 37.59 -39.93
N LYS A 42 -17.94 37.31 -40.73
CA LYS A 42 -18.08 36.56 -41.98
C LYS A 42 -18.10 35.06 -41.73
N PHE A 43 -18.92 34.36 -42.49
CA PHE A 43 -18.92 32.91 -42.58
C PHE A 43 -19.00 32.45 -44.04
N LEU A 44 -18.52 31.24 -44.28
CA LEU A 44 -18.42 30.60 -45.57
C LEU A 44 -19.36 29.41 -45.64
N ILE A 45 -20.01 29.23 -46.79
CA ILE A 45 -20.77 28.03 -47.11
C ILE A 45 -20.05 27.32 -48.24
N LYS A 46 -19.64 26.07 -47.98
CA LYS A 46 -19.01 25.15 -48.93
C LYS A 46 -19.91 23.95 -49.14
N ASP A 47 -19.82 23.33 -50.30
CA ASP A 47 -20.46 22.05 -50.62
C ASP A 47 -22.00 22.03 -50.45
N ALA A 48 -22.65 23.19 -50.54
CA ALA A 48 -24.10 23.34 -50.58
C ALA A 48 -24.58 23.51 -52.04
N ASP A 49 -25.72 22.90 -52.39
CA ASP A 49 -26.36 23.07 -53.71
C ASP A 49 -27.09 24.42 -53.77
N LEU A 50 -26.33 25.51 -53.91
CA LEU A 50 -26.82 26.87 -54.03
C LEU A 50 -26.88 27.30 -55.51
N LYS A 51 -27.90 28.08 -55.86
CA LYS A 51 -28.14 28.60 -57.21
C LYS A 51 -28.30 30.10 -57.20
N PHE A 52 -27.85 30.75 -58.28
CA PHE A 52 -28.10 32.16 -58.51
C PHE A 52 -29.59 32.52 -58.30
N GLY A 53 -29.83 33.64 -57.62
CA GLY A 53 -31.16 34.16 -57.33
C GLY A 53 -31.85 33.53 -56.10
N GLN A 54 -31.19 32.59 -55.43
CA GLN A 54 -31.63 32.09 -54.13
C GLN A 54 -31.23 33.04 -53.00
N TYR A 55 -31.96 32.99 -51.89
CA TYR A 55 -31.64 33.77 -50.69
C TYR A 55 -31.10 32.88 -49.58
N ILE A 56 -30.03 33.31 -48.93
CA ILE A 56 -29.47 32.71 -47.72
C ILE A 56 -29.93 33.51 -46.52
N TYR A 57 -30.52 32.83 -45.55
CA TYR A 57 -30.95 33.43 -44.28
C TYR A 57 -30.07 32.89 -43.15
N PRO A 58 -29.08 33.67 -42.67
CA PRO A 58 -28.32 33.33 -41.48
C PRO A 58 -29.25 33.14 -40.28
N VAL A 59 -29.01 32.09 -39.52
CA VAL A 59 -29.67 31.78 -38.26
C VAL A 59 -28.61 31.82 -37.18
N TRP A 60 -28.54 32.94 -36.48
CA TRP A 60 -27.61 33.17 -35.37
C TRP A 60 -28.42 33.23 -34.07
N ARG A 61 -28.13 32.31 -33.14
CA ARG A 61 -28.84 32.22 -31.85
C ARG A 61 -27.85 31.99 -30.74
N GLY A 62 -27.90 32.81 -29.69
CA GLY A 62 -26.92 32.76 -28.62
C GLY A 62 -27.42 33.23 -27.27
N LEU A 63 -26.51 33.12 -26.31
CA LEU A 63 -26.67 33.57 -24.94
C LEU A 63 -25.48 34.47 -24.59
N ALA A 64 -25.78 35.66 -24.09
CA ALA A 64 -24.80 36.60 -23.57
C ALA A 64 -24.14 36.04 -22.30
N ALA A 65 -23.04 36.66 -21.86
CA ALA A 65 -22.33 36.24 -20.64
C ALA A 65 -23.21 36.22 -19.38
N ASP A 66 -24.21 37.09 -19.31
CA ASP A 66 -25.18 37.18 -18.21
C ASP A 66 -26.39 36.25 -18.36
N GLY A 67 -26.42 35.42 -19.42
CA GLY A 67 -27.52 34.52 -19.74
C GLY A 67 -28.68 35.18 -20.50
N THR A 68 -28.55 36.43 -20.95
CA THR A 68 -29.56 37.08 -21.80
C THR A 68 -29.55 36.45 -23.21
N PRO A 69 -30.68 35.91 -23.72
CA PRO A 69 -30.72 35.37 -25.07
C PRO A 69 -30.71 36.47 -26.13
N PHE A 70 -30.05 36.22 -27.26
CA PHE A 70 -30.09 37.09 -28.43
C PHE A 70 -30.12 36.26 -29.72
N ASP A 71 -30.77 36.80 -30.76
CA ASP A 71 -30.89 36.12 -32.05
C ASP A 71 -30.81 37.12 -33.21
N GLU A 72 -30.16 36.73 -34.31
CA GLU A 72 -30.30 37.36 -35.63
C GLU A 72 -30.93 36.37 -36.60
N LEU A 73 -32.21 36.58 -36.92
CA LEU A 73 -33.02 35.69 -37.78
C LEU A 73 -33.55 36.40 -39.05
N GLY A 74 -33.35 37.71 -39.15
CA GLY A 74 -33.88 38.54 -40.23
C GLY A 74 -32.85 38.94 -41.29
N ALA A 75 -31.58 38.54 -41.12
CA ALA A 75 -30.55 38.77 -42.12
C ALA A 75 -30.85 37.94 -43.37
N GLN A 76 -30.54 38.50 -44.54
CA GLN A 76 -30.60 37.76 -45.80
C GLN A 76 -29.51 38.22 -46.75
N CYS A 77 -28.98 37.28 -47.53
CA CYS A 77 -27.98 37.53 -48.55
C CYS A 77 -28.41 36.81 -49.83
N GLU A 78 -28.40 37.50 -50.97
CA GLU A 78 -28.72 36.89 -52.27
C GLU A 78 -27.49 36.16 -52.82
N VAL A 79 -27.68 34.96 -53.37
CA VAL A 79 -26.63 34.23 -54.08
C VAL A 79 -26.31 34.98 -55.39
N PRO A 80 -25.06 35.49 -55.57
CA PRO A 80 -24.74 36.41 -56.66
C PRO A 80 -24.74 35.74 -58.03
N VAL A 81 -24.87 36.55 -59.09
CA VAL A 81 -24.99 36.08 -60.49
C VAL A 81 -23.77 35.34 -61.01
N ASP A 82 -22.60 35.60 -60.43
CA ASP A 82 -21.35 34.94 -60.79
C ASP A 82 -21.03 33.74 -59.88
N TYR A 83 -21.95 33.32 -59.00
CA TYR A 83 -21.80 32.11 -58.21
C TYR A 83 -21.85 30.86 -59.09
N ASP A 84 -20.86 29.98 -58.91
CA ASP A 84 -20.87 28.63 -59.45
C ASP A 84 -20.63 27.64 -58.31
N THR A 85 -20.95 26.36 -58.54
CA THR A 85 -20.87 25.31 -57.51
C THR A 85 -19.44 24.96 -57.08
N THR A 86 -18.41 25.57 -57.67
CA THR A 86 -17.00 25.46 -57.26
C THR A 86 -16.53 26.64 -56.40
N LYS A 87 -17.35 27.70 -56.29
CA LYS A 87 -17.07 28.89 -55.47
C LYS A 87 -17.65 28.77 -54.06
N MET A 88 -16.97 29.40 -53.11
CA MET A 88 -17.45 29.54 -51.73
C MET A 88 -18.47 30.68 -51.66
N MET A 89 -19.62 30.44 -51.04
CA MET A 89 -20.58 31.51 -50.76
C MET A 89 -20.17 32.20 -49.44
N VAL A 90 -20.16 33.53 -49.44
CA VAL A 90 -19.83 34.34 -48.25
C VAL A 90 -21.09 35.03 -47.77
N ALA A 91 -21.36 34.94 -46.48
CA ALA A 91 -22.42 35.68 -45.81
C ALA A 91 -21.91 36.22 -44.47
N ASP A 92 -22.68 37.10 -43.85
CA ASP A 92 -22.29 37.77 -42.61
C ASP A 92 -23.39 37.75 -41.54
N VAL A 93 -22.94 37.82 -40.30
CA VAL A 93 -23.73 38.15 -39.11
C VAL A 93 -23.38 39.57 -38.73
N SER A 94 -24.38 40.40 -38.48
CA SER A 94 -24.18 41.81 -38.17
C SER A 94 -23.43 41.94 -36.84
N ASN A 95 -22.40 42.80 -36.80
CA ASN A 95 -21.56 42.95 -35.61
C ASN A 95 -22.35 43.36 -34.35
N ARG A 96 -23.51 44.01 -34.51
CA ARG A 96 -24.43 44.31 -33.39
C ARG A 96 -24.93 43.08 -32.63
N TYR A 97 -24.80 41.89 -33.22
CA TYR A 97 -25.13 40.60 -32.61
C TYR A 97 -23.90 39.75 -32.27
N VAL A 98 -22.71 40.32 -32.34
CA VAL A 98 -21.45 39.62 -32.08
C VAL A 98 -20.67 40.35 -30.98
N GLU A 99 -20.16 41.56 -31.24
CA GLU A 99 -19.32 42.30 -30.30
C GLU A 99 -20.00 42.66 -28.96
N PRO A 100 -21.28 43.11 -28.91
CA PRO A 100 -21.94 43.42 -27.64
C PRO A 100 -22.15 42.21 -26.73
N PHE A 101 -21.95 41.00 -27.24
CA PHE A 101 -22.17 39.74 -26.54
C PHE A 101 -20.87 39.01 -26.20
N ASP A 102 -19.77 39.76 -26.10
CA ASP A 102 -18.48 39.30 -25.55
C ASP A 102 -18.67 38.53 -24.23
N GLY A 103 -17.94 37.43 -24.09
CA GLY A 103 -18.09 36.46 -23.01
C GLY A 103 -19.30 35.52 -23.15
N GLY A 104 -20.12 35.67 -24.19
CA GLY A 104 -21.25 34.80 -24.53
C GLY A 104 -20.91 33.64 -25.47
N TRP A 105 -21.94 32.94 -25.97
CA TRP A 105 -21.80 31.90 -26.97
C TRP A 105 -23.00 31.87 -27.92
N ALA A 106 -22.80 31.34 -29.13
CA ALA A 106 -23.84 31.26 -30.14
C ALA A 106 -23.72 29.99 -31.01
N PHE A 107 -24.82 29.64 -31.66
CA PHE A 107 -24.86 28.71 -32.78
C PHE A 107 -25.13 29.46 -34.07
N LEU A 108 -24.36 29.13 -35.12
CA LEU A 108 -24.61 29.60 -36.48
C LEU A 108 -25.09 28.46 -37.37
N SER A 109 -26.15 28.73 -38.11
CA SER A 109 -26.61 27.94 -39.26
C SER A 109 -27.18 28.87 -40.33
N TYR A 110 -27.68 28.32 -41.43
CA TYR A 110 -28.40 29.09 -42.44
C TYR A 110 -29.58 28.29 -43.02
N LYS A 111 -30.54 29.02 -43.59
CA LYS A 111 -31.64 28.49 -44.42
C LYS A 111 -31.49 28.99 -45.85
N VAL A 112 -32.05 28.25 -46.79
CA VAL A 112 -32.07 28.62 -48.22
C VAL A 112 -33.52 28.90 -48.64
N ASP A 113 -33.72 29.99 -49.39
CA ASP A 113 -34.97 30.50 -50.00
C ASP A 113 -36.12 30.88 -49.06
N ASN A 114 -36.15 30.37 -47.82
CA ASN A 114 -37.27 30.63 -46.92
C ASN A 114 -36.84 30.75 -45.45
N ALA A 115 -37.03 31.93 -44.86
CA ALA A 115 -36.74 32.22 -43.46
C ALA A 115 -37.66 31.52 -42.45
N ALA A 116 -38.80 30.95 -42.88
CA ALA A 116 -39.79 30.34 -41.98
C ALA A 116 -39.17 29.30 -41.04
N GLU A 117 -39.66 29.24 -39.79
CA GLU A 117 -39.22 28.23 -38.80
C GLU A 117 -39.44 26.79 -39.26
N SER A 118 -40.37 26.55 -40.19
CA SER A 118 -40.60 25.24 -40.79
C SER A 118 -39.53 24.83 -41.82
N THR A 119 -38.72 25.77 -42.31
CA THR A 119 -37.59 25.47 -43.20
C THR A 119 -36.45 24.85 -42.38
N PRO A 120 -35.92 23.68 -42.76
CA PRO A 120 -34.79 23.07 -42.06
C PRO A 120 -33.53 23.94 -42.15
N ASP A 121 -32.89 24.18 -41.00
CA ASP A 121 -31.56 24.75 -40.94
C ASP A 121 -30.51 23.80 -41.55
N SER A 122 -29.40 24.37 -42.01
CA SER A 122 -28.15 23.65 -42.19
C SER A 122 -27.68 22.95 -40.91
N GLN A 123 -26.61 22.15 -40.99
CA GLN A 123 -25.86 21.81 -39.79
C GLN A 123 -25.35 23.09 -39.11
N ARG A 124 -25.16 23.03 -37.79
CA ARG A 124 -24.79 24.19 -36.96
C ARG A 124 -23.34 24.10 -36.53
N ILE A 125 -22.71 25.26 -36.43
CA ILE A 125 -21.41 25.43 -35.77
C ILE A 125 -21.62 26.17 -34.45
N PHE A 126 -20.91 25.77 -33.41
CA PHE A 126 -20.92 26.40 -32.10
C PHE A 126 -19.75 27.38 -31.99
N CYS A 127 -19.97 28.54 -31.36
CA CYS A 127 -18.96 29.58 -31.20
C CYS A 127 -18.99 30.20 -29.80
N TYR A 128 -17.81 30.43 -29.22
CA TYR A 128 -17.66 31.40 -28.14
C TYR A 128 -17.45 32.81 -28.72
N LEU A 129 -18.13 33.80 -28.14
CA LEU A 129 -17.96 35.21 -28.47
C LEU A 129 -16.94 35.79 -27.50
N GLY A 130 -15.78 36.18 -28.03
CA GLY A 130 -14.63 36.58 -27.22
C GLY A 130 -13.68 35.42 -26.93
N LEU A 131 -12.43 35.79 -26.66
CA LEU A 131 -11.44 34.87 -26.14
C LEU A 131 -11.80 34.52 -24.69
N ARG A 132 -11.81 33.22 -24.36
CA ARG A 132 -12.06 32.81 -22.99
C ARG A 132 -10.77 33.01 -22.20
N ASP A 133 -10.86 33.84 -21.15
CA ASP A 133 -9.85 33.84 -20.11
C ASP A 133 -9.86 32.46 -19.45
N ARG A 134 -8.86 31.66 -19.80
CA ARG A 134 -8.60 30.34 -19.25
C ARG A 134 -7.48 30.43 -18.21
N GLY A 135 -7.43 31.54 -17.45
CA GLY A 135 -6.49 31.76 -16.37
C GLY A 135 -5.09 31.27 -16.72
N ASP A 136 -4.38 32.01 -17.58
CA ASP A 136 -2.98 31.85 -18.06
C ASP A 136 -2.04 30.82 -17.37
N VAL A 137 -2.42 29.54 -17.30
CA VAL A 137 -1.51 28.44 -17.00
C VAL A 137 -1.86 27.31 -17.96
N ALA A 138 -1.42 27.45 -19.21
CA ALA A 138 -1.21 26.27 -20.04
C ALA A 138 -0.30 25.34 -19.24
N GLU A 139 -0.73 24.10 -18.97
CA GLU A 139 0.11 23.13 -18.28
C GLU A 139 1.42 22.95 -19.06
N THR A 140 2.55 23.23 -18.42
CA THR A 140 3.89 23.05 -18.99
C THR A 140 4.57 21.84 -18.39
N LEU A 141 5.67 21.42 -19.01
CA LEU A 141 6.63 20.56 -18.31
C LEU A 141 7.17 21.28 -17.05
N ALA A 142 7.68 20.50 -16.10
CA ALA A 142 8.33 21.06 -14.91
C ALA A 142 9.65 21.74 -15.28
N VAL A 143 10.05 22.77 -14.53
CA VAL A 143 11.40 23.34 -14.65
C VAL A 143 12.47 22.37 -14.15
N ALA A 144 13.70 22.50 -14.66
CA ALA A 144 14.86 21.86 -14.05
C ALA A 144 15.19 22.54 -12.71
N GLN A 145 15.09 21.78 -11.62
CA GLN A 145 15.33 22.25 -10.25
C GLN A 145 16.78 21.98 -9.86
N ALA A 146 17.48 22.99 -9.35
CA ALA A 146 18.83 22.84 -8.82
C ALA A 146 18.79 22.44 -7.34
N ARG A 147 19.34 21.26 -7.03
CA ARG A 147 19.38 20.75 -5.65
C ARG A 147 20.19 21.64 -4.72
N GLU A 148 21.34 22.12 -5.17
CA GLU A 148 22.24 22.99 -4.43
C GLU A 148 21.85 24.49 -4.52
N SER A 149 20.54 24.77 -4.52
CA SER A 149 20.02 26.13 -4.60
C SER A 149 18.90 26.38 -3.60
N HIS A 150 18.68 27.67 -3.31
CA HIS A 150 17.52 28.14 -2.57
C HIS A 150 17.11 29.52 -3.12
N ASP A 151 15.82 29.75 -3.32
CA ASP A 151 15.28 31.01 -3.88
C ASP A 151 15.96 31.43 -5.19
N ARG A 152 16.19 30.44 -6.05
CA ARG A 152 16.91 30.60 -7.34
C ARG A 152 18.32 31.20 -7.20
N VAL A 153 18.96 31.03 -6.05
CA VAL A 153 20.36 31.41 -5.82
C VAL A 153 21.21 30.15 -5.69
N ILE A 154 22.26 30.09 -6.51
CA ILE A 154 23.33 29.10 -6.41
C ILE A 154 24.57 29.81 -5.83
N VAL A 155 25.06 29.31 -4.70
CA VAL A 155 26.28 29.83 -4.07
C VAL A 155 27.48 29.02 -4.57
N ALA A 156 28.20 29.54 -5.56
CA ALA A 156 29.24 28.76 -6.24
C ALA A 156 30.39 28.33 -5.31
N ALA A 157 30.62 29.04 -4.21
CA ALA A 157 31.63 28.66 -3.21
C ALA A 157 31.28 27.34 -2.49
N ASP A 158 29.99 27.11 -2.25
CA ASP A 158 29.46 25.98 -1.46
C ASP A 158 29.35 24.69 -2.28
N LEU A 159 29.49 24.79 -3.60
CA LEU A 159 29.41 23.63 -4.49
C LEU A 159 30.63 22.73 -4.33
N GLU A 160 30.41 21.42 -4.34
CA GLU A 160 31.47 20.43 -4.55
C GLU A 160 31.98 20.46 -6.00
N THR A 161 33.05 19.71 -6.30
CA THR A 161 33.65 19.67 -7.65
C THR A 161 32.64 19.29 -8.74
N GLU A 162 31.75 18.35 -8.43
CA GLU A 162 30.67 17.90 -9.31
C GLU A 162 29.70 19.02 -9.68
N GLY A 163 29.60 20.08 -8.87
CA GLY A 163 28.77 21.24 -9.13
C GLY A 163 27.31 21.05 -8.71
N VAL A 164 26.39 21.35 -9.61
CA VAL A 164 24.95 21.37 -9.34
C VAL A 164 24.27 20.17 -9.97
N ARG A 165 23.46 19.47 -9.18
CA ARG A 165 22.55 18.44 -9.66
C ARG A 165 21.21 19.05 -10.01
N LEU A 166 20.80 18.88 -11.26
CA LEU A 166 19.51 19.33 -11.77
C LEU A 166 18.54 18.15 -11.84
N LEU A 167 17.32 18.37 -11.40
CA LEU A 167 16.26 17.36 -11.33
C LEU A 167 14.98 17.90 -11.95
N ALA A 168 14.28 17.06 -12.70
CA ALA A 168 12.90 17.32 -13.10
C ALA A 168 12.06 16.05 -12.94
N PRO A 169 10.81 16.14 -12.46
CA PRO A 169 9.87 15.02 -12.45
C PRO A 169 9.73 14.34 -13.81
N SER A 170 9.40 13.04 -13.81
CA SER A 170 9.08 12.36 -15.06
C SER A 170 7.84 12.99 -15.73
N TYR A 171 7.87 13.18 -17.05
CA TYR A 171 6.71 13.62 -17.80
C TYR A 171 5.80 12.46 -18.17
N ARG A 172 4.49 12.74 -18.35
CA ARG A 172 3.44 11.72 -18.53
C ARG A 172 3.64 10.81 -19.75
N ALA A 173 4.25 11.33 -20.81
CA ALA A 173 4.46 10.61 -22.06
C ALA A 173 5.84 9.91 -22.14
N MET A 174 6.60 9.87 -21.04
CA MET A 174 7.95 9.31 -21.00
C MET A 174 7.96 7.84 -21.41
N GLN A 175 8.81 7.52 -22.39
CA GLN A 175 9.00 6.17 -22.90
C GLN A 175 10.46 5.93 -23.31
N ALA A 176 10.89 4.67 -23.28
CA ALA A 176 12.23 4.31 -23.69
C ALA A 176 12.50 4.76 -25.15
N GLY A 177 13.64 5.41 -25.36
CA GLY A 177 14.05 5.99 -26.63
C GLY A 177 13.82 7.50 -26.76
N ASP A 178 13.06 8.13 -25.86
CA ASP A 178 12.97 9.58 -25.82
C ASP A 178 14.36 10.20 -25.52
N ARG A 179 14.64 11.34 -26.16
CA ARG A 179 15.90 12.09 -25.99
C ARG A 179 15.60 13.39 -25.28
N ILE A 180 16.30 13.69 -24.19
CA ILE A 180 16.14 14.95 -23.46
C ILE A 180 17.46 15.69 -23.42
N GLU A 181 17.50 16.84 -24.07
CA GLU A 181 18.66 17.73 -24.04
C GLU A 181 18.42 18.87 -23.05
N LEU A 182 19.27 18.98 -22.03
CA LEU A 182 19.34 20.13 -21.15
C LEU A 182 20.32 21.15 -21.74
N VAL A 183 19.89 22.40 -21.87
CA VAL A 183 20.72 23.54 -22.24
C VAL A 183 20.89 24.49 -21.05
N VAL A 184 22.15 24.84 -20.76
CA VAL A 184 22.56 25.78 -19.72
C VAL A 184 23.17 27.02 -20.35
N ARG A 185 22.39 28.09 -20.45
CA ARG A 185 22.89 29.41 -20.85
C ARG A 185 23.48 30.10 -19.63
N LYS A 186 24.60 30.79 -19.82
CA LYS A 186 25.40 31.38 -18.74
C LYS A 186 25.63 32.85 -19.06
N PHE A 187 25.41 33.73 -18.10
CA PHE A 187 25.57 35.17 -18.28
C PHE A 187 26.47 35.72 -17.18
N ASN A 188 27.47 36.50 -17.56
CA ASN A 188 28.37 37.14 -16.59
C ASN A 188 27.65 38.28 -15.82
N ALA A 189 28.35 38.93 -14.89
CA ALA A 189 27.81 40.04 -14.10
C ALA A 189 27.42 41.28 -14.95
N ALA A 190 27.97 41.44 -16.15
CA ALA A 190 27.59 42.50 -17.10
C ALA A 190 26.34 42.14 -17.92
N GLY A 191 25.85 40.89 -17.82
CA GLY A 191 24.72 40.38 -18.57
C GLY A 191 25.09 39.76 -19.92
N ASP A 192 26.38 39.70 -20.29
CA ASP A 192 26.83 39.09 -21.54
C ASP A 192 26.80 37.56 -21.43
N GLU A 193 26.33 36.91 -22.49
CA GLU A 193 26.29 35.46 -22.57
C GLU A 193 27.70 34.88 -22.75
N VAL A 194 28.07 33.94 -21.87
CA VAL A 194 29.32 33.19 -21.93
C VAL A 194 29.10 31.95 -22.80
N THR A 195 29.58 32.03 -24.04
CA THR A 195 29.44 30.97 -25.04
C THR A 195 30.64 29.99 -25.05
N PRO A 196 30.45 28.74 -25.49
CA PRO A 196 29.16 28.11 -25.79
C PRO A 196 28.36 27.81 -24.50
N PRO A 197 27.01 27.67 -24.59
CA PRO A 197 26.22 27.13 -23.48
C PRO A 197 26.73 25.72 -23.11
N ALA A 198 26.49 25.28 -21.88
CA ALA A 198 26.68 23.85 -21.57
C ALA A 198 25.45 23.09 -22.03
N SER A 199 25.62 21.85 -22.47
CA SER A 199 24.51 20.97 -22.84
C SER A 199 24.78 19.56 -22.30
N GLU A 200 23.73 18.90 -21.81
CA GLU A 200 23.77 17.53 -21.31
C GLU A 200 22.62 16.74 -21.92
N LEU A 201 22.92 15.56 -22.47
CA LEU A 201 21.91 14.67 -23.05
C LEU A 201 21.55 13.56 -22.08
N PHE A 202 20.26 13.36 -21.88
CA PHE A 202 19.69 12.22 -21.15
C PHE A 202 18.87 11.37 -22.12
N GLU A 203 19.19 10.09 -22.24
CA GLU A 203 18.41 9.13 -23.02
C GLU A 203 17.52 8.30 -22.08
N VAL A 204 16.22 8.24 -22.39
CA VAL A 204 15.29 7.38 -21.63
C VAL A 204 15.52 5.93 -22.06
N THR A 205 15.72 5.07 -21.08
CA THR A 205 15.92 3.63 -21.25
C THR A 205 14.86 2.87 -20.47
N GLU A 206 14.63 1.61 -20.79
CA GLU A 206 13.70 0.75 -20.04
C GLU A 206 13.95 0.73 -18.51
N ALA A 207 15.19 1.00 -18.08
CA ALA A 207 15.56 1.01 -16.67
C ALA A 207 15.23 2.32 -15.93
N ASN A 208 14.97 3.43 -16.64
CA ASN A 208 14.74 4.76 -16.04
C ASN A 208 13.41 5.41 -16.45
N VAL A 209 12.56 4.72 -17.24
CA VAL A 209 11.20 5.19 -17.51
C VAL A 209 10.45 5.38 -16.19
N GLY A 210 9.89 6.57 -15.98
CA GLY A 210 9.15 6.93 -14.77
C GLY A 210 10.02 7.49 -13.64
N GLU A 211 11.34 7.40 -13.74
CA GLU A 211 12.25 8.02 -12.78
C GLU A 211 12.39 9.54 -13.06
N PRO A 212 12.75 10.34 -12.05
CA PRO A 212 13.09 11.74 -12.25
C PRO A 212 14.25 11.90 -13.24
N LEU A 213 14.14 12.88 -14.14
CA LEU A 213 15.24 13.30 -15.01
C LEU A 213 16.35 13.91 -14.16
N GLN A 214 17.60 13.56 -14.47
CA GLN A 214 18.75 14.03 -13.70
C GLN A 214 19.89 14.46 -14.62
N TRP A 215 20.50 15.61 -14.32
CA TRP A 215 21.70 16.10 -14.98
C TRP A 215 22.72 16.58 -13.96
N GLN A 216 24.01 16.45 -14.29
CA GLN A 216 25.10 16.95 -13.48
C GLN A 216 25.80 18.09 -14.21
N VAL A 217 25.77 19.30 -13.65
CA VAL A 217 26.42 20.49 -14.23
C VAL A 217 27.63 20.85 -13.39
N ALA A 218 28.82 20.72 -13.98
CA ALA A 218 30.09 20.91 -13.27
C ALA A 218 30.25 22.31 -12.63
N LYS A 219 30.90 22.36 -11.45
CA LYS A 219 31.18 23.61 -10.70
C LYS A 219 31.85 24.70 -11.56
N SER A 220 32.68 24.28 -12.51
CA SER A 220 33.42 25.17 -13.41
C SER A 220 32.51 26.09 -14.25
N HIS A 221 31.27 25.69 -14.52
CA HIS A 221 30.31 26.52 -15.25
C HIS A 221 29.82 27.71 -14.43
N PHE A 222 29.71 27.56 -13.12
CA PHE A 222 29.22 28.60 -12.20
C PHE A 222 30.32 29.58 -11.81
N ILE A 223 31.55 29.11 -11.57
CA ILE A 223 32.70 29.97 -11.24
C ILE A 223 32.94 31.04 -12.31
N ARG A 224 32.74 30.70 -13.60
CA ARG A 224 32.94 31.62 -14.73
C ARG A 224 31.90 32.74 -14.81
N VAL A 225 30.78 32.62 -14.11
CA VAL A 225 29.67 33.58 -14.10
C VAL A 225 29.29 34.00 -12.69
N GLN A 226 30.26 34.02 -11.77
CA GLN A 226 30.09 34.58 -10.43
C GLN A 226 29.53 36.01 -10.50
N GLU A 227 28.53 36.31 -9.66
CA GLU A 227 27.71 37.54 -9.68
C GLU A 227 26.89 37.74 -10.97
N GLY A 228 26.75 36.69 -11.78
CA GLY A 228 25.91 36.66 -12.97
C GLY A 228 24.68 35.77 -12.77
N ARG A 229 24.22 35.13 -13.85
CA ARG A 229 23.08 34.21 -13.82
C ARG A 229 23.27 33.03 -14.78
N VAL A 230 22.53 31.97 -14.53
CA VAL A 230 22.37 30.83 -15.44
C VAL A 230 20.90 30.65 -15.77
N ALA A 231 20.60 30.12 -16.95
CA ALA A 231 19.25 29.79 -17.37
C ALA A 231 19.22 28.33 -17.83
N PHE A 232 18.38 27.53 -17.17
CA PHE A 232 18.19 26.11 -17.46
C PHE A 232 16.91 25.89 -18.26
N GLN A 233 17.01 25.14 -19.34
CA GLN A 233 15.86 24.67 -20.12
C GLN A 233 16.19 23.28 -20.67
N TYR A 234 15.23 22.36 -20.65
CA TYR A 234 15.38 21.10 -21.37
C TYR A 234 14.31 20.94 -22.44
N THR A 235 14.66 20.20 -23.50
CA THR A 235 13.75 19.85 -24.59
C THR A 235 13.65 18.34 -24.68
N VAL A 236 12.42 17.83 -24.66
CA VAL A 236 12.11 16.42 -24.87
C VAL A 236 11.80 16.20 -26.33
N THR A 237 12.53 15.30 -26.99
CA THR A 237 12.20 14.77 -28.31
C THR A 237 11.53 13.40 -28.14
N LEU A 238 10.23 13.34 -28.44
CA LEU A 238 9.43 12.12 -28.28
C LEU A 238 9.73 11.11 -29.39
N VAL A 239 10.09 9.88 -29.06
CA VAL A 239 10.47 8.87 -30.07
C VAL A 239 9.30 8.47 -30.99
N GLY A 240 8.06 8.55 -30.50
CA GLY A 240 6.87 8.10 -31.23
C GLY A 240 6.50 8.95 -32.45
N ASN A 241 6.74 10.26 -32.40
CA ASN A 241 6.36 11.21 -33.46
C ASN A 241 7.47 12.22 -33.82
N GLY A 242 8.58 12.26 -33.06
CA GLY A 242 9.66 13.22 -33.24
C GLY A 242 9.33 14.63 -32.79
N GLU A 243 8.19 14.86 -32.12
CA GLU A 243 7.84 16.20 -31.62
C GLU A 243 8.77 16.63 -30.49
N GLU A 244 9.07 17.92 -30.47
CA GLU A 244 9.87 18.56 -29.44
C GLU A 244 8.98 19.34 -28.48
N VAL A 245 9.11 19.05 -27.18
CA VAL A 245 8.41 19.74 -26.11
C VAL A 245 9.43 20.37 -25.17
N ALA A 246 9.45 21.69 -25.11
CA ALA A 246 10.38 22.44 -24.27
C ALA A 246 9.82 22.68 -22.86
N SER A 247 10.68 22.59 -21.85
CA SER A 247 10.38 23.05 -20.51
C SER A 247 10.34 24.59 -20.47
N PRO A 248 9.69 25.18 -19.45
CA PRO A 248 9.93 26.56 -19.10
C PRO A 248 11.41 26.79 -18.75
N VAL A 249 11.88 28.01 -18.95
CA VAL A 249 13.23 28.43 -18.57
C VAL A 249 13.26 28.77 -17.09
N GLN A 250 14.21 28.18 -16.35
CA GLN A 250 14.49 28.57 -14.96
C GLN A 250 15.78 29.39 -14.88
N GLU A 251 15.62 30.68 -14.62
CA GLU A 251 16.75 31.56 -14.35
C GLU A 251 17.16 31.49 -12.88
N MET A 252 18.47 31.41 -12.64
CA MET A 252 19.06 31.36 -11.30
C MET A 252 20.26 32.30 -11.21
N ALA A 253 20.34 33.06 -10.12
CA ALA A 253 21.48 33.91 -9.82
C ALA A 253 22.65 33.05 -9.32
N VAL A 254 23.87 33.41 -9.71
CA VAL A 254 25.10 32.80 -9.19
C VAL A 254 25.77 33.81 -8.28
N ALA A 255 25.61 33.63 -6.96
CA ALA A 255 25.97 34.64 -5.97
C ALA A 255 27.10 34.17 -5.03
N ARG A 256 27.68 35.11 -4.28
CA ARG A 256 28.66 34.84 -3.21
C ARG A 256 28.03 34.48 -1.87
N ALA A 257 26.77 34.85 -1.68
CA ALA A 257 26.03 34.63 -0.45
C ALA A 257 24.69 33.97 -0.77
N SER A 258 24.17 33.22 0.19
CA SER A 258 22.85 32.60 0.11
C SER A 258 21.74 33.65 -0.02
N SER A 259 20.60 33.24 -0.58
CA SER A 259 19.42 34.10 -0.59
C SER A 259 19.04 34.50 0.86
N PRO A 260 18.57 35.75 1.08
CA PRO A 260 18.02 36.17 2.36
C PRO A 260 16.59 35.66 2.62
N VAL A 261 15.97 34.95 1.66
CA VAL A 261 14.66 34.32 1.85
C VAL A 261 14.80 33.13 2.81
N ASP A 262 13.81 32.98 3.69
CA ASP A 262 13.78 31.88 4.65
C ASP A 262 13.52 30.53 3.96
N LEU A 263 14.15 29.48 4.48
CA LEU A 263 13.88 28.11 4.05
C LEU A 263 12.44 27.70 4.40
N LEU A 264 11.89 26.78 3.62
CA LEU A 264 10.60 26.17 3.95
C LEU A 264 10.70 25.33 5.24
N PRO A 265 9.59 25.17 6.00
CA PRO A 265 9.60 24.34 7.20
C PRO A 265 10.06 22.90 6.94
N GLU A 266 10.65 22.24 7.92
CA GLU A 266 11.02 20.83 7.84
C GLU A 266 9.81 19.94 7.54
N ALA A 267 10.03 18.84 6.81
CA ALA A 267 9.05 17.78 6.73
C ALA A 267 8.91 17.09 8.11
N LYS A 268 7.80 16.39 8.32
CA LYS A 268 7.59 15.54 9.50
C LYS A 268 7.72 14.08 9.10
N LEU A 269 8.26 13.27 10.00
CA LEU A 269 8.36 11.82 9.83
C LEU A 269 7.47 11.14 10.88
N ASP A 270 6.53 10.31 10.44
CA ASP A 270 5.65 9.58 11.36
C ASP A 270 6.46 8.70 12.31
N GLY A 271 6.23 8.86 13.62
CA GLY A 271 6.94 8.15 14.68
C GLY A 271 8.27 8.77 15.11
N PHE A 272 8.75 9.82 14.44
CA PHE A 272 9.97 10.52 14.85
C PHE A 272 9.66 11.64 15.84
N THR A 273 10.32 11.57 17.00
CA THR A 273 10.21 12.56 18.09
C THR A 273 11.54 13.20 18.44
N GLY A 274 12.57 13.01 17.59
CA GLY A 274 13.95 13.42 17.83
C GLY A 274 14.85 12.32 18.40
N ALA A 275 14.31 11.15 18.73
CA ALA A 275 15.07 9.97 19.13
C ALA A 275 15.32 9.03 17.94
N PRO A 276 16.39 8.21 17.96
CA PRO A 276 16.66 7.21 16.93
C PRO A 276 15.48 6.25 16.73
N LEU A 277 15.18 5.94 15.47
CA LEU A 277 14.09 5.03 15.09
C LEU A 277 14.58 3.60 14.92
N ASP A 278 13.82 2.63 15.40
CA ASP A 278 14.03 1.22 15.08
C ASP A 278 13.37 0.90 13.71
N PRO A 279 14.15 0.56 12.66
CA PRO A 279 13.59 0.17 11.36
C PRO A 279 12.59 -0.99 11.45
N GLY A 280 12.74 -1.87 12.45
CA GLY A 280 11.85 -3.01 12.69
C GLY A 280 10.41 -2.62 13.05
N LYS A 281 10.19 -1.40 13.54
CA LYS A 281 8.83 -0.85 13.79
C LYS A 281 8.13 -0.38 12.51
N PHE A 282 8.85 -0.30 11.39
CA PHE A 282 8.37 0.23 10.12
C PHE A 282 8.50 -0.78 8.97
N PRO A 283 7.89 -1.99 9.08
CA PRO A 283 8.08 -3.06 8.09
C PRO A 283 7.56 -2.72 6.69
N GLY A 284 6.64 -1.77 6.58
CA GLY A 284 6.15 -1.25 5.30
C GLY A 284 6.78 0.08 4.86
N GLY A 285 7.83 0.56 5.55
CA GLY A 285 8.42 1.88 5.35
C GLY A 285 7.94 2.96 6.33
N VAL A 286 8.38 4.19 6.12
CA VAL A 286 7.99 5.39 6.89
C VAL A 286 7.21 6.37 6.03
N THR A 287 6.37 7.18 6.69
CA THR A 287 5.56 8.22 6.04
C THR A 287 6.19 9.57 6.31
N VAL A 288 6.53 10.29 5.24
CA VAL A 288 7.01 11.67 5.30
C VAL A 288 5.85 12.60 4.96
N ARG A 289 5.58 13.58 5.82
CA ARG A 289 4.53 14.58 5.64
C ARG A 289 5.14 15.95 5.41
N VAL A 290 4.87 16.51 4.24
CA VAL A 290 5.37 17.81 3.81
C VAL A 290 4.25 18.83 3.97
N PRO A 291 4.43 19.91 4.77
CA PRO A 291 3.38 20.91 4.95
C PRO A 291 3.09 21.64 3.63
N VAL A 292 1.82 21.98 3.39
CA VAL A 292 1.44 22.77 2.21
C VAL A 292 1.98 24.20 2.32
N ASN A 293 2.60 24.67 1.24
CA ASN A 293 3.02 26.05 1.08
C ASN A 293 1.89 26.85 0.38
N PRO A 294 1.42 27.98 0.94
CA PRO A 294 0.40 28.84 0.31
C PRO A 294 0.71 29.29 -1.12
N ASP A 295 1.97 29.33 -1.51
CA ASP A 295 2.39 29.76 -2.86
C ASP A 295 2.28 28.65 -3.92
N LEU A 296 1.93 27.42 -3.52
CA LEU A 296 1.74 26.29 -4.44
C LEU A 296 0.49 26.48 -5.32
N GLN A 297 0.63 26.08 -6.57
CA GLN A 297 -0.44 26.09 -7.56
C GLN A 297 -0.66 24.71 -8.17
N ALA A 298 -1.83 24.51 -8.77
CA ALA A 298 -2.12 23.27 -9.49
C ALA A 298 -1.12 23.14 -10.65
N GLY A 299 -0.53 21.95 -10.80
CA GLY A 299 0.52 21.69 -11.78
C GLY A 299 1.95 21.88 -11.25
N ASP A 300 2.14 22.52 -10.09
CA ASP A 300 3.45 22.56 -9.45
C ASP A 300 3.91 21.17 -9.03
N TYR A 301 5.23 21.01 -8.87
CA TYR A 301 5.82 19.76 -8.42
C TYR A 301 6.64 19.96 -7.16
N LEU A 302 6.44 19.04 -6.23
CA LEU A 302 7.21 18.92 -5.00
C LEU A 302 8.16 17.73 -5.14
N LEU A 303 9.45 17.95 -4.94
CA LEU A 303 10.48 16.91 -4.94
C LEU A 303 10.91 16.63 -3.50
N LEU A 304 10.78 15.39 -3.05
CA LEU A 304 11.29 14.91 -1.77
C LEU A 304 12.64 14.23 -1.99
N HIS A 305 13.65 14.64 -1.22
CA HIS A 305 14.97 14.04 -1.22
C HIS A 305 15.17 13.23 0.07
N TRP A 306 15.51 11.95 -0.09
CA TRP A 306 15.84 11.05 1.00
C TRP A 306 17.28 10.57 0.86
N LYS A 307 18.19 11.14 1.67
CA LYS A 307 19.59 10.74 1.69
C LYS A 307 19.80 9.67 2.76
N THR A 308 20.41 8.56 2.34
CA THR A 308 20.83 7.47 3.23
C THR A 308 22.32 7.59 3.54
N PRO A 309 22.83 7.03 4.65
CA PRO A 309 24.25 7.04 4.96
C PRO A 309 25.09 6.20 3.98
N LEU A 310 24.46 5.28 3.24
CA LEU A 310 25.13 4.38 2.30
C LEU A 310 25.27 4.95 0.89
N LYS A 311 24.50 5.97 0.53
CA LYS A 311 24.47 6.55 -0.82
C LYS A 311 24.90 8.01 -0.79
N THR A 312 25.77 8.38 -1.72
CA THR A 312 26.15 9.77 -1.94
C THR A 312 24.95 10.61 -2.41
N GLU A 313 24.12 10.00 -3.27
CA GLU A 313 22.97 10.64 -3.88
C GLU A 313 21.67 10.27 -3.16
N PRO A 314 20.78 11.24 -2.91
CA PRO A 314 19.49 10.97 -2.32
C PRO A 314 18.57 10.25 -3.31
N GLU A 315 17.72 9.38 -2.78
CA GLU A 315 16.54 8.92 -3.50
C GLU A 315 15.57 10.09 -3.64
N VAL A 316 14.97 10.24 -4.82
CA VAL A 316 14.08 11.37 -5.13
C VAL A 316 12.70 10.85 -5.48
N GLN A 317 11.70 11.32 -4.74
CA GLN A 317 10.28 11.12 -5.08
C GLN A 317 9.69 12.48 -5.47
N PHE A 318 8.59 12.47 -6.22
CA PHE A 318 7.89 13.70 -6.56
C PHE A 318 6.38 13.54 -6.47
N ALA A 319 5.70 14.64 -6.19
CA ALA A 319 4.24 14.75 -6.22
C ALA A 319 3.86 15.94 -7.08
N ARG A 320 2.88 15.74 -7.98
CA ARG A 320 2.26 16.82 -8.76
C ARG A 320 1.08 17.37 -7.98
N MET A 321 1.04 18.68 -7.80
CA MET A 321 -0.06 19.35 -7.12
C MET A 321 -1.29 19.34 -8.03
N ASP A 322 -2.43 18.94 -7.46
CA ASP A 322 -3.75 19.02 -8.07
C ASP A 322 -4.73 19.72 -7.13
N ALA A 323 -5.99 19.85 -7.53
CA ALA A 323 -7.00 20.50 -6.69
C ALA A 323 -7.13 19.87 -5.30
N SER A 324 -6.96 18.55 -5.17
CA SER A 324 -7.03 17.87 -3.86
C SER A 324 -5.80 18.15 -3.00
N SER A 325 -4.65 18.34 -3.64
CA SER A 325 -3.37 18.64 -2.96
C SER A 325 -3.39 20.04 -2.34
N LEU A 326 -4.04 21.01 -3.01
CA LEU A 326 -4.12 22.40 -2.54
C LEU A 326 -5.15 22.60 -1.42
N GLU A 327 -6.15 21.73 -1.32
CA GLU A 327 -7.15 21.73 -0.23
C GLU A 327 -6.68 20.93 1.00
N SER A 328 -5.58 20.20 0.89
CA SER A 328 -4.95 19.48 1.99
C SER A 328 -4.05 20.40 2.81
N ASP A 329 -3.81 20.07 4.09
CA ASP A 329 -2.79 20.75 4.90
C ASP A 329 -1.37 20.20 4.64
N GLU A 330 -1.26 19.03 4.00
CA GLU A 330 0.00 18.34 3.77
C GLU A 330 0.00 17.46 2.51
N THR A 331 1.21 17.26 1.95
CA THR A 331 1.51 16.25 0.93
C THR A 331 2.23 15.07 1.58
N VAL A 332 1.81 13.84 1.26
CA VAL A 332 2.31 12.62 1.90
C VAL A 332 3.16 11.79 0.94
N PHE A 333 4.34 11.38 1.39
CA PHE A 333 5.25 10.48 0.69
C PHE A 333 5.49 9.20 1.48
N ARG A 334 5.76 8.10 0.77
CA ARG A 334 6.08 6.81 1.36
C ARG A 334 7.50 6.41 1.02
N VAL A 335 8.34 6.28 2.03
CA VAL A 335 9.72 5.82 1.88
C VAL A 335 9.76 4.34 2.23
N ASP A 336 10.22 3.51 1.30
CA ASP A 336 10.24 2.06 1.44
C ASP A 336 11.14 1.58 2.58
N ALA A 337 10.76 0.46 3.20
CA ALA A 337 11.52 -0.17 4.28
C ALA A 337 12.97 -0.50 3.89
N ALA A 338 13.23 -0.77 2.61
CA ALA A 338 14.56 -1.05 2.07
C ALA A 338 15.53 0.15 2.17
N LEU A 339 14.99 1.38 2.31
CA LEU A 339 15.78 2.61 2.47
C LEU A 339 16.01 2.98 3.94
N LEU A 340 15.48 2.21 4.89
CA LEU A 340 15.63 2.46 6.34
C LEU A 340 16.83 1.70 6.89
N VAL A 341 18.02 2.10 6.42
CA VAL A 341 19.28 1.47 6.81
C VAL A 341 19.85 2.11 8.08
N PRO A 342 20.69 1.42 8.85
CA PRO A 342 21.24 2.01 10.07
C PRO A 342 22.13 3.24 9.79
N GLY A 343 22.01 4.26 10.65
CA GLY A 343 22.79 5.50 10.61
C GLY A 343 21.95 6.75 10.35
N ASP A 344 22.63 7.85 10.02
CA ASP A 344 21.99 9.16 9.84
C ASP A 344 21.39 9.31 8.43
N HIS A 345 20.09 9.55 8.40
CA HIS A 345 19.33 9.93 7.22
C HIS A 345 19.07 11.42 7.21
N GLN A 346 18.99 11.99 6.02
CA GLN A 346 18.64 13.39 5.83
C GLN A 346 17.50 13.53 4.84
N VAL A 347 16.48 14.29 5.23
CA VAL A 347 15.25 14.49 4.47
C VAL A 347 15.03 15.97 4.24
N PHE A 348 14.79 16.37 3.01
CA PHE A 348 14.38 17.73 2.67
C PHE A 348 13.56 17.71 1.38
N TYR A 349 12.86 18.80 1.09
CA TYR A 349 12.06 18.92 -0.13
C TYR A 349 12.27 20.25 -0.83
N GLN A 350 11.95 20.27 -2.13
CA GLN A 350 12.00 21.45 -2.99
C GLN A 350 10.69 21.62 -3.73
N ILE A 351 10.33 22.88 -3.99
CA ILE A 351 9.23 23.26 -4.87
C ILE A 351 9.78 24.23 -5.92
N ALA A 352 9.34 24.10 -7.17
CA ALA A 352 9.73 25.06 -8.19
C ALA A 352 8.75 25.14 -9.35
N ARG A 353 8.71 26.34 -9.92
CA ARG A 353 8.07 26.71 -11.19
C ARG A 353 8.89 27.82 -11.85
N ALA A 354 8.57 28.17 -13.09
CA ALA A 354 9.26 29.25 -13.77
C ALA A 354 9.29 30.53 -12.90
N GLY A 355 10.49 30.98 -12.53
CA GLY A 355 10.66 32.19 -11.72
C GLY A 355 10.47 32.02 -10.21
N HIS A 356 10.27 30.80 -9.70
CA HIS A 356 10.15 30.52 -8.27
C HIS A 356 10.80 29.17 -7.93
N ALA A 357 11.64 29.10 -6.89
CA ALA A 357 12.19 27.83 -6.41
C ALA A 357 12.58 27.95 -4.94
N LEU A 358 12.05 27.09 -4.07
CA LEU A 358 12.35 27.11 -2.64
C LEU A 358 12.77 25.72 -2.17
N THR A 359 13.51 25.70 -1.07
CA THR A 359 14.09 24.51 -0.45
C THR A 359 13.74 24.53 1.03
N SER A 360 13.46 23.37 1.61
CA SER A 360 13.17 23.25 3.04
C SER A 360 14.43 23.19 3.90
N HIS A 361 14.24 23.39 5.20
CA HIS A 361 15.15 22.88 6.20
C HIS A 361 15.29 21.35 6.08
N ARG A 362 16.44 20.84 6.55
CA ARG A 362 16.76 19.41 6.56
C ARG A 362 16.32 18.80 7.87
N LEU A 363 15.57 17.72 7.80
CA LEU A 363 15.29 16.85 8.93
C LEU A 363 16.34 15.74 8.96
N ASP A 364 17.16 15.72 10.01
CA ASP A 364 18.10 14.62 10.26
C ASP A 364 17.43 13.57 11.15
N VAL A 365 17.48 12.30 10.74
CA VAL A 365 16.82 11.17 11.40
C VAL A 365 17.82 10.03 11.53
N GLU A 366 18.11 9.62 12.76
CA GLU A 366 18.94 8.44 13.00
C GLU A 366 18.07 7.17 12.97
N PHE A 367 18.48 6.17 12.18
CA PHE A 367 17.93 4.83 12.25
C PHE A 367 18.91 3.90 12.97
N GLU A 368 18.41 3.17 13.95
CA GLU A 368 19.22 2.25 14.73
C GLU A 368 19.61 1.02 13.92
N THR A 369 20.64 0.31 14.38
CA THR A 369 20.96 -1.00 13.82
C THR A 369 19.82 -1.98 14.10
N ALA A 370 19.13 -2.41 13.04
CA ALA A 370 18.10 -3.43 13.12
C ALA A 370 18.64 -4.68 13.82
N ARG A 371 17.97 -5.10 14.89
CA ARG A 371 18.39 -6.27 15.67
C ARG A 371 18.02 -7.54 14.93
N ASN A 372 19.02 -8.36 14.60
CA ASN A 372 18.78 -9.72 14.10
C ASN A 372 18.48 -10.66 15.27
N LEU A 373 17.20 -10.98 15.47
CA LEU A 373 16.74 -11.83 16.56
C LEU A 373 16.78 -13.32 16.16
N ALA A 374 17.83 -14.02 16.59
CA ALA A 374 18.01 -15.46 16.36
C ALA A 374 16.94 -16.30 17.10
N ALA A 375 16.76 -17.55 16.68
CA ALA A 375 15.76 -18.42 17.30
C ALA A 375 16.12 -18.75 18.76
N PRO A 376 15.12 -18.88 19.66
CA PRO A 376 15.39 -19.33 21.02
C PRO A 376 15.84 -20.80 21.05
N GLY A 377 16.55 -21.19 22.11
CA GLY A 377 16.87 -22.58 22.40
C GLY A 377 15.77 -23.24 23.24
N ILE A 378 15.41 -24.49 22.94
CA ILE A 378 14.52 -25.29 23.77
C ILE A 378 15.37 -26.31 24.53
N GLU A 379 15.45 -26.20 25.86
CA GLU A 379 16.27 -27.12 26.65
C GLU A 379 15.77 -28.57 26.50
N ARG A 380 16.71 -29.49 26.29
CA ARG A 380 16.46 -30.93 26.11
C ARG A 380 15.66 -31.29 24.85
N ALA A 381 15.41 -30.34 23.95
CA ALA A 381 14.97 -30.67 22.61
C ALA A 381 16.15 -31.13 21.75
N SER A 382 15.89 -32.05 20.82
CA SER A 382 16.86 -32.52 19.82
C SER A 382 16.44 -32.12 18.42
N ASP A 383 17.38 -32.14 17.48
CA ASP A 383 17.10 -31.95 16.06
C ASP A 383 16.09 -32.98 15.56
N ASP A 384 15.18 -32.53 14.71
CA ASP A 384 14.08 -33.31 14.16
C ASP A 384 13.93 -33.02 12.65
N GLY A 385 15.08 -32.81 11.99
CA GLY A 385 15.18 -32.40 10.59
C GLY A 385 15.37 -30.89 10.40
N SER A 386 15.55 -30.48 9.15
CA SER A 386 15.89 -29.10 8.78
C SER A 386 14.99 -28.04 9.43
N GLY A 387 15.54 -27.28 10.37
CA GLY A 387 14.84 -26.19 11.08
C GLY A 387 13.77 -26.65 12.07
N LYS A 388 13.78 -27.93 12.47
CA LYS A 388 12.77 -28.57 13.31
C LYS A 388 13.40 -29.18 14.55
N GLN A 389 12.66 -29.15 15.65
CA GLN A 389 13.06 -29.75 16.92
C GLN A 389 11.96 -30.65 17.48
N VAL A 390 12.37 -31.63 18.29
CA VAL A 390 11.49 -32.50 19.06
C VAL A 390 11.85 -32.41 20.54
N LEU A 391 10.84 -32.19 21.38
CA LEU A 391 10.95 -32.31 22.83
C LEU A 391 10.28 -33.61 23.28
N LEU A 392 11.04 -34.48 23.96
CA LEU A 392 10.46 -35.66 24.60
C LEU A 392 9.67 -35.23 25.84
N ALA A 393 8.39 -35.61 25.93
CA ALA A 393 7.53 -35.23 27.05
C ALA A 393 8.10 -35.68 28.42
N ASP A 394 8.78 -36.84 28.49
CA ASP A 394 9.45 -37.33 29.70
C ASP A 394 10.50 -36.36 30.26
N SER A 395 11.12 -35.56 29.39
CA SER A 395 12.13 -34.57 29.78
C SER A 395 11.53 -33.27 30.32
N ALA A 396 10.22 -33.09 30.22
CA ALA A 396 9.49 -31.85 30.49
C ALA A 396 8.30 -32.03 31.46
N ILE A 397 8.24 -33.12 32.23
CA ILE A 397 7.16 -33.42 33.20
C ILE A 397 6.93 -32.26 34.20
N LEU A 398 7.97 -31.50 34.54
CA LEU A 398 7.91 -30.34 35.45
C LEU A 398 7.83 -28.99 34.73
N GLY A 399 7.58 -29.02 33.42
CA GLY A 399 7.63 -27.88 32.51
C GLY A 399 8.82 -27.96 31.55
N ALA A 400 8.75 -27.15 30.50
CA ALA A 400 9.86 -26.94 29.56
C ALA A 400 10.57 -25.61 29.85
N TYR A 401 11.77 -25.46 29.32
CA TYR A 401 12.54 -24.22 29.44
C TYR A 401 12.96 -23.71 28.07
N VAL A 402 12.70 -22.43 27.85
CA VAL A 402 13.11 -21.69 26.64
C VAL A 402 14.23 -20.74 27.04
N THR A 403 15.34 -20.78 26.31
CA THR A 403 16.50 -19.92 26.52
C THR A 403 16.63 -18.94 25.36
N VAL A 404 16.52 -17.65 25.66
CA VAL A 404 16.68 -16.59 24.67
C VAL A 404 18.19 -16.32 24.46
N PRO A 405 18.68 -16.19 23.21
CA PRO A 405 20.06 -15.83 22.93
C PRO A 405 20.42 -14.48 23.57
N ASP A 406 21.72 -14.21 23.71
CA ASP A 406 22.13 -12.91 24.22
C ASP A 406 21.80 -11.82 23.20
N VAL A 407 20.79 -11.02 23.53
CA VAL A 407 20.36 -9.86 22.77
C VAL A 407 20.42 -8.63 23.66
N SER A 408 21.03 -7.56 23.15
CA SER A 408 21.15 -6.30 23.88
C SER A 408 19.78 -5.64 24.03
N LEU A 409 19.30 -5.56 25.28
CA LEU A 409 18.11 -4.79 25.64
C LEU A 409 18.51 -3.35 25.96
N ARG A 410 17.69 -2.40 25.50
CA ARG A 410 17.78 -0.98 25.87
C ARG A 410 17.13 -0.77 27.24
N PRO A 411 17.39 0.38 27.89
CA PRO A 411 16.64 0.76 29.09
C PRO A 411 15.13 0.67 28.84
N GLY A 412 14.40 0.01 29.75
CA GLY A 412 12.96 -0.19 29.65
C GLY A 412 12.52 -1.42 28.85
N GLU A 413 13.42 -2.03 28.06
CA GLU A 413 13.05 -3.20 27.28
C GLU A 413 13.10 -4.49 28.10
N HIS A 414 12.14 -5.38 27.82
CA HIS A 414 12.12 -6.74 28.35
C HIS A 414 11.79 -7.77 27.27
N LEU A 415 12.00 -9.05 27.60
CA LEU A 415 11.73 -10.16 26.69
C LEU A 415 10.35 -10.75 26.96
N GLU A 416 9.60 -11.01 25.90
CA GLU A 416 8.34 -11.74 25.93
C GLU A 416 8.48 -13.02 25.10
N VAL A 417 8.46 -14.18 25.75
CA VAL A 417 8.60 -15.50 25.10
C VAL A 417 7.22 -16.07 24.81
N HIS A 418 7.04 -16.54 23.58
CA HIS A 418 5.80 -17.13 23.07
C HIS A 418 6.00 -18.61 22.81
N TRP A 419 5.24 -19.43 23.53
CA TRP A 419 4.99 -20.82 23.20
C TRP A 419 3.64 -20.88 22.49
N ASP A 420 3.64 -20.70 21.17
CA ASP A 420 2.42 -20.57 20.36
C ASP A 420 1.94 -21.95 19.88
N GLY A 421 1.66 -22.81 20.85
CA GLY A 421 1.19 -24.17 20.62
C GLY A 421 -0.28 -24.30 20.27
N TYR A 422 -0.85 -25.45 20.56
CA TYR A 422 -2.24 -25.79 20.22
C TYR A 422 -3.25 -24.91 20.99
N GLU A 423 -4.35 -24.53 20.34
CA GLU A 423 -5.31 -23.53 20.86
C GLU A 423 -5.91 -23.92 22.22
N HIS A 424 -6.22 -25.21 22.41
CA HIS A 424 -6.76 -25.71 23.66
C HIS A 424 -5.64 -26.06 24.65
N ASN A 425 -5.33 -25.09 25.53
CA ASN A 425 -4.33 -25.17 26.61
C ASN A 425 -2.87 -25.28 26.17
N GLY A 426 -2.57 -25.31 24.88
CA GLY A 426 -1.21 -25.45 24.36
C GLY A 426 -0.45 -24.13 24.17
N LYS A 427 -1.02 -22.98 24.52
CA LYS A 427 -0.37 -21.66 24.36
C LYS A 427 0.05 -21.06 25.69
N GLN A 428 1.21 -20.40 25.72
CA GLN A 428 1.67 -19.61 26.85
C GLN A 428 2.54 -18.44 26.39
N ILE A 429 2.34 -17.28 27.00
CA ILE A 429 3.24 -16.12 26.90
C ILE A 429 3.85 -15.92 28.28
N THR A 430 5.17 -15.71 28.34
CA THR A 430 5.88 -15.43 29.59
C THR A 430 6.89 -14.30 29.42
N THR A 431 6.87 -13.37 30.36
CA THR A 431 7.80 -12.22 30.43
C THR A 431 8.75 -12.32 31.61
N THR A 432 8.55 -13.29 32.51
CA THR A 432 9.33 -13.44 33.74
C THR A 432 10.37 -14.55 33.56
N PRO A 433 11.68 -14.22 33.53
CA PRO A 433 12.72 -15.23 33.55
C PRO A 433 12.75 -15.97 34.90
N VAL A 434 13.30 -17.18 34.89
CA VAL A 434 13.48 -18.04 36.09
C VAL A 434 14.36 -17.34 37.13
N GLU A 435 15.34 -16.57 36.67
CA GLU A 435 16.21 -15.73 37.49
C GLU A 435 16.05 -14.29 37.02
N GLU A 436 16.01 -13.33 37.94
CA GLU A 436 15.87 -11.91 37.60
C GLU A 436 16.99 -11.45 36.66
N GLY A 437 16.63 -10.79 35.55
CA GLY A 437 17.57 -10.42 34.49
C GLY A 437 18.09 -11.60 33.64
N GLY A 438 17.67 -12.82 33.93
CA GLY A 438 18.06 -14.02 33.20
C GLY A 438 17.43 -14.15 31.81
N ARG A 439 17.89 -15.15 31.05
CA ARG A 439 17.42 -15.46 29.69
C ARG A 439 16.61 -16.75 29.58
N ARG A 440 16.33 -17.38 30.72
CA ARG A 440 15.70 -18.70 30.80
C ARG A 440 14.25 -18.53 31.26
N PHE A 441 13.31 -19.02 30.50
CA PHE A 441 11.87 -18.85 30.74
C PHE A 441 11.20 -20.21 30.88
N LYS A 442 10.34 -20.35 31.90
CA LYS A 442 9.64 -21.60 32.17
C LYS A 442 8.30 -21.64 31.47
N ILE A 443 8.00 -22.78 30.85
CA ILE A 443 6.70 -23.13 30.26
C ILE A 443 6.03 -24.17 31.16
N ASP A 444 4.75 -23.98 31.44
CA ASP A 444 4.03 -24.79 32.40
C ASP A 444 3.82 -26.22 31.92
N PRO A 445 3.86 -27.22 32.84
CA PRO A 445 3.68 -28.63 32.48
C PRO A 445 2.38 -28.89 31.70
N SER A 446 1.26 -28.28 32.09
CA SER A 446 -0.03 -28.46 31.42
C SER A 446 -0.01 -27.95 29.98
N VAL A 447 0.73 -26.87 29.71
CA VAL A 447 0.90 -26.28 28.39
C VAL A 447 1.73 -27.18 27.49
N VAL A 448 2.83 -27.73 28.02
CA VAL A 448 3.65 -28.72 27.30
C VAL A 448 2.80 -29.96 26.97
N ALA A 449 2.03 -30.46 27.94
CA ALA A 449 1.24 -31.67 27.78
C ALA A 449 0.14 -31.55 26.72
N ALA A 450 -0.53 -30.39 26.64
CA ALA A 450 -1.56 -30.12 25.63
C ALA A 450 -1.01 -30.17 24.19
N ASN A 451 0.30 -29.96 24.02
CA ASN A 451 0.97 -30.02 22.72
C ASN A 451 1.46 -31.43 22.33
N MET A 452 1.26 -32.45 23.17
CA MET A 452 1.61 -33.81 22.79
C MET A 452 0.78 -34.29 21.60
N HIS A 453 1.45 -34.86 20.60
CA HIS A 453 0.77 -35.55 19.52
C HIS A 453 0.27 -36.94 19.95
N GLN A 454 -0.65 -37.54 19.20
CA GLN A 454 -1.02 -38.93 19.44
C GLN A 454 0.15 -39.87 19.10
N PRO A 455 0.36 -40.96 19.85
CA PRO A 455 1.38 -41.96 19.52
C PRO A 455 1.23 -42.46 18.07
N GLY A 456 2.32 -42.45 17.29
CA GLY A 456 2.34 -42.87 15.88
C GLY A 456 1.97 -41.79 14.86
N ALA A 457 1.65 -40.56 15.30
CA ALA A 457 1.39 -39.41 14.44
C ALA A 457 2.60 -38.44 14.42
N ASP A 458 3.76 -38.95 14.02
CA ASP A 458 5.09 -38.34 14.23
C ASP A 458 5.32 -36.97 13.53
N ASN A 459 4.41 -36.56 12.63
CA ASN A 459 4.41 -35.26 11.97
C ASN A 459 3.25 -34.34 12.36
N SER A 460 2.37 -34.77 13.28
CA SER A 460 1.22 -33.97 13.70
C SER A 460 1.55 -33.03 14.86
N ARG A 461 0.82 -31.91 14.97
CA ARG A 461 0.89 -30.91 16.06
C ARG A 461 2.28 -30.27 16.27
N ARG A 462 2.88 -29.81 15.18
CA ARG A 462 3.99 -28.86 15.23
C ARG A 462 3.51 -27.45 15.50
N PHE A 463 4.32 -26.67 16.19
CA PHE A 463 4.00 -25.29 16.54
C PHE A 463 5.28 -24.44 16.68
N LYS A 464 5.11 -23.13 16.85
CA LYS A 464 6.22 -22.18 16.86
C LYS A 464 6.53 -21.70 18.27
N VAL A 465 7.82 -21.63 18.57
CA VAL A 465 8.35 -20.97 19.78
C VAL A 465 9.28 -19.85 19.35
N PHE A 466 9.03 -18.64 19.82
CA PHE A 466 9.75 -17.41 19.44
C PHE A 466 9.68 -16.38 20.58
N TYR A 467 10.34 -15.24 20.42
CA TYR A 467 10.25 -14.14 21.39
C TYR A 467 10.16 -12.78 20.69
N HIS A 468 9.67 -11.80 21.45
CA HIS A 468 9.72 -10.38 21.13
C HIS A 468 10.57 -9.63 22.16
N ILE A 469 11.15 -8.51 21.73
CA ILE A 469 11.56 -7.45 22.64
C ILE A 469 10.38 -6.49 22.77
N VAL A 470 10.03 -6.14 24.00
CA VAL A 470 8.91 -5.26 24.31
C VAL A 470 9.44 -4.04 25.06
N ASP A 471 9.11 -2.84 24.58
CA ASP A 471 9.46 -1.59 25.24
C ASP A 471 8.50 -1.25 26.41
N ASP A 472 8.81 -0.19 27.15
CA ASP A 472 8.01 0.28 28.30
C ASP A 472 6.58 0.72 27.90
N GLU A 473 6.34 1.04 26.63
CA GLU A 473 5.03 1.42 26.10
C GLU A 473 4.21 0.21 25.62
N GLY A 474 4.78 -1.00 25.70
CA GLY A 474 4.16 -2.24 25.23
C GLY A 474 4.31 -2.48 23.72
N GLY A 475 5.12 -1.68 23.04
CA GLY A 475 5.49 -1.86 21.64
C GLY A 475 6.36 -3.10 21.45
N ARG A 476 5.94 -4.02 20.59
CA ARG A 476 6.70 -5.24 20.25
C ARG A 476 7.61 -4.99 19.06
N SER A 477 8.84 -5.50 19.14
CA SER A 477 9.71 -5.69 17.98
C SER A 477 9.08 -6.68 16.99
N ALA A 478 9.68 -6.81 15.80
CA ALA A 478 9.45 -8.01 14.98
C ALA A 478 9.74 -9.29 15.80
N ALA A 479 9.07 -10.39 15.47
CA ALA A 479 9.32 -11.68 16.12
C ALA A 479 10.73 -12.19 15.80
N SER A 480 11.35 -12.89 16.76
CA SER A 480 12.56 -13.66 16.48
C SER A 480 12.32 -14.72 15.40
N GLN A 481 13.40 -15.26 14.84
CA GLN A 481 13.30 -16.55 14.16
C GLN A 481 12.61 -17.56 15.10
N ALA A 482 11.77 -18.43 14.54
CA ALA A 482 10.95 -19.35 15.33
C ALA A 482 11.50 -20.76 15.27
N VAL A 483 11.48 -21.46 16.41
CA VAL A 483 11.69 -22.91 16.45
C VAL A 483 10.40 -23.62 16.03
N ASP A 484 10.51 -24.53 15.07
CA ASP A 484 9.44 -25.47 14.73
C ASP A 484 9.50 -26.69 15.65
N LEU A 485 8.66 -26.71 16.67
CA LEU A 485 8.71 -27.70 17.75
C LEU A 485 7.53 -28.68 17.65
N ARG A 486 7.77 -29.95 17.99
CA ARG A 486 6.73 -30.89 18.42
C ARG A 486 7.07 -31.50 19.77
N VAL A 487 6.05 -31.89 20.52
CA VAL A 487 6.22 -32.64 21.77
C VAL A 487 5.89 -34.11 21.52
N GLN A 488 6.90 -34.97 21.63
CA GLN A 488 6.73 -36.40 21.48
C GLN A 488 6.10 -37.00 22.75
N PRO A 489 4.98 -37.73 22.65
CA PRO A 489 4.28 -38.28 23.80
C PRO A 489 5.13 -39.35 24.50
N LEU A 490 4.99 -39.42 25.82
CA LEU A 490 5.53 -40.52 26.63
C LEU A 490 4.57 -41.71 26.68
N THR A 491 5.07 -42.85 27.17
CA THR A 491 4.24 -44.02 27.51
C THR A 491 3.83 -43.94 28.98
N PHE A 492 2.53 -44.09 29.26
CA PHE A 492 2.01 -44.00 30.61
C PHE A 492 2.01 -45.37 31.31
N ASP A 493 2.91 -45.56 32.27
CA ASP A 493 3.03 -46.80 33.06
C ASP A 493 2.09 -46.86 34.29
N ASN A 494 1.15 -45.92 34.40
CA ASN A 494 0.18 -45.90 35.49
C ASN A 494 -0.83 -47.03 35.35
N ASN A 495 -0.93 -47.87 36.40
CA ASN A 495 -1.78 -49.06 36.39
C ASN A 495 -3.19 -48.76 36.89
N ILE A 496 -4.17 -49.24 36.13
CA ILE A 496 -5.51 -49.47 36.63
C ILE A 496 -5.48 -50.78 37.45
N LYS A 497 -6.02 -50.77 38.66
CA LYS A 497 -6.09 -51.92 39.57
C LYS A 497 -7.54 -52.26 39.87
N GLY A 498 -7.87 -53.55 39.90
CA GLY A 498 -9.14 -54.04 40.43
C GLY A 498 -8.93 -54.58 41.83
N LEU A 499 -9.45 -53.92 42.87
CA LEU A 499 -9.17 -54.30 44.27
C LEU A 499 -9.70 -55.70 44.63
N GLN A 500 -10.72 -56.17 43.91
CA GLN A 500 -11.34 -57.49 44.07
C GLN A 500 -10.89 -58.50 43.01
N ALA A 501 -10.07 -58.08 42.03
CA ALA A 501 -9.53 -58.97 41.01
C ALA A 501 -8.29 -59.70 41.54
N GLN A 502 -8.12 -60.95 41.13
CA GLN A 502 -6.89 -61.71 41.38
C GLN A 502 -5.76 -61.25 40.46
N THR A 503 -4.52 -61.62 40.80
CA THR A 503 -3.33 -61.25 40.03
C THR A 503 -3.31 -61.82 38.61
N ASN A 504 -4.02 -62.92 38.36
CA ASN A 504 -4.24 -63.51 37.03
C ASN A 504 -5.37 -62.81 36.23
N GLY A 505 -5.96 -61.74 36.76
CA GLY A 505 -7.08 -61.03 36.17
C GLY A 505 -8.46 -61.60 36.52
N GLU A 506 -8.55 -62.73 37.23
CA GLU A 506 -9.87 -63.30 37.55
C GLU A 506 -10.65 -62.44 38.55
N LEU A 507 -11.86 -62.04 38.16
CA LEU A 507 -12.78 -61.30 39.00
C LEU A 507 -13.98 -62.18 39.33
N TRP A 508 -13.97 -62.73 40.55
CA TRP A 508 -14.96 -63.68 41.02
C TRP A 508 -16.19 -62.96 41.58
N ARG A 509 -17.39 -63.42 41.21
CA ARG A 509 -18.67 -62.88 41.70
C ARG A 509 -18.73 -62.86 43.23
N SER A 510 -18.16 -63.89 43.87
CA SER A 510 -18.10 -64.02 45.34
C SER A 510 -17.18 -63.02 46.03
N LYS A 511 -16.32 -62.30 45.29
CA LYS A 511 -15.42 -61.28 45.82
C LYS A 511 -15.97 -59.86 45.67
N LEU A 512 -17.08 -59.68 44.95
CA LEU A 512 -17.72 -58.38 44.78
C LEU A 512 -18.43 -57.95 46.06
N VAL A 513 -18.37 -56.65 46.37
CA VAL A 513 -19.16 -56.04 47.45
C VAL A 513 -20.50 -55.53 46.90
N ALA A 514 -21.35 -54.95 47.76
CA ALA A 514 -22.69 -54.47 47.37
C ALA A 514 -22.67 -53.56 46.12
N ASN A 515 -21.65 -52.70 45.99
CA ASN A 515 -21.49 -51.78 44.87
C ASN A 515 -20.74 -52.36 43.66
N GLY A 516 -20.20 -53.59 43.76
CA GLY A 516 -19.45 -54.26 42.69
C GLY A 516 -17.95 -54.37 42.98
N ALA A 517 -17.11 -54.23 41.94
CA ALA A 517 -15.66 -54.18 42.08
C ALA A 517 -15.17 -52.72 42.04
N MET A 518 -14.23 -52.38 42.90
CA MET A 518 -13.57 -51.08 42.88
C MET A 518 -12.40 -51.13 41.90
N LEU A 519 -12.47 -50.27 40.90
CA LEU A 519 -11.35 -49.94 40.03
C LEU A 519 -10.63 -48.72 40.59
N GLU A 520 -9.31 -48.78 40.58
CA GLU A 520 -8.47 -47.73 41.12
C GLU A 520 -7.36 -47.37 40.14
N VAL A 521 -7.20 -46.08 39.86
CA VAL A 521 -6.00 -45.54 39.22
C VAL A 521 -5.16 -44.90 40.31
N SER A 522 -3.99 -45.44 40.58
CA SER A 522 -3.09 -44.95 41.63
C SER A 522 -1.62 -45.20 41.31
N GLY A 523 -0.74 -44.34 41.82
CA GLY A 523 0.70 -44.42 41.64
C GLY A 523 1.46 -43.40 42.47
N ALA A 524 2.78 -43.28 42.24
CA ALA A 524 3.61 -42.22 42.86
C ALA A 524 3.15 -40.80 42.46
N LEU A 525 2.57 -40.71 41.25
CA LEU A 525 1.74 -39.63 40.71
C LEU A 525 0.51 -40.30 40.09
N LEU A 526 -0.58 -39.54 39.90
CA LEU A 526 -1.76 -40.06 39.21
C LEU A 526 -1.42 -40.45 37.75
N TRP A 527 -0.69 -39.57 37.05
CA TRP A 527 0.11 -39.80 35.84
C TRP A 527 1.05 -38.59 35.63
N PRO A 528 2.11 -38.67 34.81
CA PRO A 528 2.89 -37.51 34.40
C PRO A 528 2.01 -36.41 33.82
N PHE A 529 2.28 -35.15 34.18
CA PHE A 529 1.45 -33.98 33.84
C PHE A 529 0.04 -33.95 34.45
N ALA A 530 -0.29 -34.84 35.39
CA ALA A 530 -1.60 -34.79 36.05
C ALA A 530 -1.87 -33.41 36.65
N ALA A 531 -3.08 -32.89 36.42
CA ALA A 531 -3.57 -31.65 37.00
C ALA A 531 -5.09 -31.74 37.22
N PRO A 532 -5.65 -30.94 38.14
CA PRO A 532 -7.09 -30.75 38.23
C PRO A 532 -7.69 -30.35 36.87
N ASP A 533 -8.98 -30.64 36.70
CA ASP A 533 -9.78 -30.33 35.51
C ASP A 533 -9.42 -31.08 34.22
N GLN A 534 -8.38 -31.91 34.22
CA GLN A 534 -8.08 -32.82 33.10
C GLN A 534 -9.21 -33.84 32.91
N LEU A 535 -9.66 -34.01 31.67
CA LEU A 535 -10.74 -34.96 31.38
C LEU A 535 -10.19 -36.39 31.40
N PHE A 536 -10.79 -37.24 32.22
CA PHE A 536 -10.42 -38.65 32.34
C PHE A 536 -11.60 -39.56 32.05
N THR A 537 -11.37 -40.54 31.18
CA THR A 537 -12.32 -41.58 30.80
C THR A 537 -11.80 -42.94 31.24
N LEU A 538 -12.68 -43.76 31.82
CA LEU A 538 -12.42 -45.16 32.15
C LEU A 538 -13.52 -46.01 31.52
N ALA A 539 -13.14 -46.99 30.70
CA ALA A 539 -14.09 -47.80 29.96
C ALA A 539 -13.63 -49.26 29.85
N ILE A 540 -14.59 -50.16 29.70
CA ILE A 540 -14.33 -51.51 29.20
C ILE A 540 -14.22 -51.40 27.68
N GLN A 541 -13.12 -51.89 27.10
CA GLN A 541 -12.89 -51.87 25.66
C GLN A 541 -14.07 -52.53 24.92
N ASP A 542 -14.59 -51.83 23.90
CA ASP A 542 -15.76 -52.22 23.11
C ASP A 542 -17.03 -52.48 23.95
N GLY A 543 -17.12 -51.86 25.14
CA GLY A 543 -18.18 -52.09 26.12
C GLY A 543 -18.64 -50.81 26.83
N VAL A 544 -18.94 -50.93 28.12
CA VAL A 544 -19.53 -49.85 28.92
C VAL A 544 -18.47 -48.81 29.33
N ILE A 545 -18.81 -47.53 29.19
CA ILE A 545 -18.04 -46.41 29.76
C ILE A 545 -18.39 -46.29 31.24
N LEU A 546 -17.40 -46.46 32.11
CA LEU A 546 -17.55 -46.45 33.56
C LEU A 546 -17.41 -45.04 34.15
N ARG A 547 -16.56 -44.23 33.51
CA ARG A 547 -16.36 -42.80 33.76
C ARG A 547 -16.17 -42.14 32.41
N ASP A 548 -17.03 -41.18 32.07
CA ASP A 548 -17.02 -40.54 30.76
C ASP A 548 -16.55 -39.08 30.86
N ARG A 549 -15.32 -38.81 30.42
CA ARG A 549 -14.76 -37.45 30.32
C ARG A 549 -14.93 -36.62 31.59
N VAL A 550 -14.86 -37.25 32.76
CA VAL A 550 -15.11 -36.56 34.03
C VAL A 550 -13.82 -35.87 34.47
N PRO A 551 -13.83 -34.56 34.74
CA PRO A 551 -12.65 -33.82 35.17
C PRO A 551 -12.02 -34.40 36.44
N VAL A 552 -10.70 -34.45 36.50
CA VAL A 552 -9.98 -34.84 37.72
C VAL A 552 -10.22 -33.78 38.78
N THR A 553 -10.75 -34.18 39.92
CA THR A 553 -11.01 -33.27 41.04
C THR A 553 -9.72 -32.92 41.78
N PRO A 554 -9.65 -31.77 42.48
CA PRO A 554 -8.51 -31.44 43.35
C PRO A 554 -8.22 -32.52 44.41
N VAL A 555 -9.25 -33.21 44.90
CA VAL A 555 -9.11 -34.28 45.90
C VAL A 555 -8.51 -35.54 45.27
N GLU A 556 -8.98 -35.96 44.10
CA GLU A 556 -8.39 -37.09 43.36
C GLU A 556 -6.92 -36.82 43.00
N PHE A 557 -6.62 -35.60 42.58
CA PHE A 557 -5.27 -35.16 42.27
C PHE A 557 -4.35 -35.17 43.51
N ALA A 558 -4.77 -34.53 44.60
CA ALA A 558 -3.99 -34.46 45.85
C ALA A 558 -3.71 -35.85 46.44
N ASN A 559 -4.71 -36.74 46.39
CA ASN A 559 -4.58 -38.12 46.87
C ASN A 559 -3.89 -39.05 45.87
N LYS A 560 -3.61 -38.57 44.65
CA LYS A 560 -3.01 -39.34 43.54
C LYS A 560 -3.79 -40.64 43.26
N ARG A 561 -5.11 -40.55 43.38
CA ARG A 561 -5.99 -41.71 43.39
C ARG A 561 -7.36 -41.36 42.82
N ILE A 562 -7.76 -42.08 41.78
CA ILE A 562 -9.14 -42.09 41.26
C ILE A 562 -9.76 -43.45 41.58
N GLN A 563 -11.00 -43.43 42.07
CA GLN A 563 -11.77 -44.63 42.39
C GLN A 563 -13.05 -44.66 41.57
N GLN A 564 -13.32 -45.78 40.91
CA GLN A 564 -14.50 -45.96 40.07
C GLN A 564 -15.08 -47.36 40.29
N TRP A 565 -16.39 -47.44 40.53
CA TRP A 565 -17.06 -48.74 40.67
C TRP A 565 -17.34 -49.36 39.30
N LEU A 566 -16.92 -50.61 39.12
CA LEU A 566 -17.52 -51.55 38.18
C LEU A 566 -18.74 -52.15 38.86
N SER A 567 -19.93 -51.64 38.53
CA SER A 567 -21.15 -52.02 39.22
C SER A 567 -21.46 -53.51 39.07
N VAL A 568 -22.17 -54.08 40.05
CA VAL A 568 -22.71 -55.44 39.99
C VAL A 568 -23.50 -55.69 38.70
N ALA A 569 -24.28 -54.71 38.25
CA ALA A 569 -25.08 -54.82 37.04
C ALA A 569 -24.20 -54.93 35.79
N VAL A 570 -23.18 -54.07 35.66
CA VAL A 570 -22.24 -54.13 34.54
C VAL A 570 -21.47 -55.46 34.57
N TYR A 571 -20.96 -55.88 35.72
CA TYR A 571 -20.27 -57.16 35.87
C TYR A 571 -21.14 -58.36 35.45
N ASN A 572 -22.41 -58.39 35.86
CA ASN A 572 -23.31 -59.49 35.52
C ASN A 572 -23.59 -59.58 34.01
N GLY A 573 -23.49 -58.46 33.29
CA GLY A 573 -23.60 -58.40 31.83
C GLY A 573 -22.36 -58.86 31.07
N LEU A 574 -21.22 -59.09 31.74
CA LEU A 574 -20.01 -59.62 31.10
C LEU A 574 -20.09 -61.15 30.94
N ASP A 575 -19.52 -61.70 29.88
CA ASP A 575 -19.50 -63.15 29.63
C ASP A 575 -18.52 -63.86 30.58
N GLU A 576 -18.95 -65.00 31.12
CA GLU A 576 -18.10 -65.82 32.00
C GLU A 576 -16.90 -66.39 31.23
N GLY A 577 -15.71 -66.29 31.81
CA GLY A 577 -14.46 -66.80 31.22
C GLY A 577 -13.89 -65.99 30.07
N LYS A 578 -14.58 -64.94 29.58
CA LYS A 578 -14.08 -64.04 28.55
C LYS A 578 -13.16 -62.98 29.16
N GLN A 579 -12.03 -62.71 28.51
CA GLN A 579 -11.13 -61.63 28.93
C GLN A 579 -11.66 -60.28 28.43
N TYR A 580 -11.72 -59.31 29.33
CA TYR A 580 -12.04 -57.91 29.03
C TYR A 580 -10.87 -57.01 29.40
N THR A 581 -10.65 -55.98 28.58
CA THR A 581 -9.65 -54.94 28.83
C THR A 581 -10.35 -53.71 29.38
N ILE A 582 -9.94 -53.24 30.55
CA ILE A 582 -10.34 -51.94 31.09
C ILE A 582 -9.25 -50.95 30.72
N SER A 583 -9.60 -49.94 29.94
CA SER A 583 -8.70 -48.88 29.49
C SER A 583 -9.04 -47.55 30.13
N GLY A 584 -8.01 -46.80 30.51
CA GLY A 584 -8.10 -45.42 30.96
C GLY A 584 -7.47 -44.50 29.94
N THR A 585 -8.12 -43.38 29.64
CA THR A 585 -7.59 -42.35 28.75
C THR A 585 -7.72 -40.97 29.37
N VAL A 586 -6.68 -40.17 29.26
CA VAL A 586 -6.65 -38.77 29.72
C VAL A 586 -6.48 -37.82 28.55
N SER A 587 -7.11 -36.64 28.63
CA SER A 587 -6.89 -35.53 27.71
C SER A 587 -6.21 -34.35 28.42
N PHE A 588 -5.25 -33.72 27.73
CA PHE A 588 -4.53 -32.53 28.18
C PHE A 588 -5.02 -31.24 27.49
N ASP A 589 -5.86 -31.38 26.47
CA ASP A 589 -6.24 -30.36 25.49
C ASP A 589 -7.77 -30.26 25.36
N LYS A 590 -8.49 -30.35 26.49
CA LYS A 590 -9.95 -30.22 26.60
C LYS A 590 -10.77 -31.24 25.79
N GLY A 591 -10.18 -32.39 25.46
CA GLY A 591 -10.86 -33.54 24.85
C GLY A 591 -10.55 -33.77 23.38
N ASP A 592 -9.65 -32.96 22.79
CA ASP A 592 -9.26 -33.07 21.38
C ASP A 592 -8.35 -34.27 21.12
N SER A 593 -7.47 -34.61 22.07
CA SER A 593 -6.64 -35.81 22.04
C SER A 593 -6.75 -36.61 23.34
N TRP A 594 -6.42 -37.90 23.23
CA TRP A 594 -6.57 -38.87 24.32
C TRP A 594 -5.35 -39.77 24.40
N HIS A 595 -4.77 -39.88 25.58
CA HIS A 595 -3.59 -40.67 25.87
C HIS A 595 -3.94 -41.84 26.78
N LYS A 596 -3.57 -43.06 26.37
CA LYS A 596 -3.91 -44.30 27.06
C LYS A 596 -2.96 -44.55 28.23
N LEU A 597 -3.53 -44.92 29.38
CA LEU A 597 -2.82 -45.51 30.52
C LEU A 597 -2.64 -47.02 30.32
N LEU A 598 -1.84 -47.67 31.18
CA LEU A 598 -1.69 -49.12 31.15
C LEU A 598 -3.04 -49.79 31.53
N PRO A 599 -3.60 -50.64 30.67
CA PRO A 599 -4.93 -51.21 30.91
C PRO A 599 -4.90 -52.32 31.97
N LEU A 600 -6.06 -52.58 32.57
CA LEU A 600 -6.29 -53.73 33.44
C LEU A 600 -7.01 -54.83 32.66
N LEU A 601 -6.53 -56.07 32.75
CA LEU A 601 -7.24 -57.23 32.22
C LEU A 601 -8.10 -57.87 33.31
N ILE A 602 -9.37 -58.15 33.00
CA ILE A 602 -10.28 -58.87 33.90
C ILE A 602 -10.94 -60.07 33.20
N ILE A 603 -11.16 -61.15 33.94
CA ILE A 603 -11.84 -62.37 33.49
C ILE A 603 -12.99 -62.66 34.49
N PRO A 604 -14.26 -62.47 34.12
CA PRO A 604 -15.39 -62.73 35.01
C PRO A 604 -15.53 -64.22 35.34
N ARG A 605 -15.66 -64.55 36.63
CA ARG A 605 -15.98 -65.90 37.14
C ARG A 605 -17.28 -65.87 37.95
N LYS A 606 -18.38 -66.39 37.38
CA LYS A 606 -19.74 -66.27 37.95
C LYS A 606 -20.10 -67.47 38.83
N SER A 607 -19.62 -68.65 38.46
CA SER A 607 -19.72 -69.89 39.23
C SER A 607 -18.45 -70.10 40.09
N LYS A 608 -18.58 -70.84 41.19
CA LYS A 608 -17.50 -71.11 42.16
C LYS A 608 -16.48 -72.08 41.61
#